data_AF-A0A0Q6A4U8-F1
#
_entry.id   AF-A0A0Q6A4U8-F1
#
_cell.length_a   1.000
_cell.length_b   1.000
_cell.length_c   1.000
_cell.angle_alpha   90.00
_cell.angle_beta   90.00
_cell.angle_gamma   90.00
#
_symmetry.space_group_name_H-M   'P 1'
#
loop_
_entity.id
_entity.type
_entity.pdbx_description
1 polymer ?
#
loop_
_entity_poly.entity_id
_entity_poly.type
_entity_poly.pdbx_seq_one_letter_code
_entity_poly.pdbx_strand_id
1 'polypeptide(L)'
;MPDGSRRRTVMGLVPYVGEVTRAWNKAMRGLIGSLLLATFTTIPFAIWFVDYSQRRGREILDERHKRGAALVEHAVLRTELGAYNRAQFLKEARDRHGLTEKQVATFTQKALAAAGLHYPYKLAGLPYPYRTEQAHTMLIGTTGSGKTTVLRDLISQMRTRGDHAAIFDPTGSYVEVFYDPVRDPILNPLDTRCPAWSIFDDCDTESEFTAAAAALIPSDGGASDPFWAMAPRTLFIEMCLKLIEHDQATTRAFVDQQQLSLVDAGQWLCPSTWCNFGCGPGPHRSGGLGCNL
;
A
#
# COMPACT_ATOMS: atom_id res chain seq x y z
N MET A 1 -29.53 -34.07 73.97
CA MET A 1 -29.94 -32.67 73.73
C MET A 1 -28.77 -31.77 74.22
N PRO A 2 -28.85 -30.43 74.25
CA PRO A 2 -27.77 -29.60 74.83
C PRO A 2 -27.40 -29.97 76.28
N ASP A 3 -28.22 -30.79 76.94
CA ASP A 3 -28.07 -31.40 78.27
C ASP A 3 -27.32 -32.76 78.30
N GLY A 4 -26.84 -33.26 77.14
CA GLY A 4 -26.19 -34.58 77.04
C GLY A 4 -27.09 -35.80 77.19
N SER A 5 -28.41 -35.64 77.37
CA SER A 5 -29.35 -36.76 77.56
C SER A 5 -29.60 -37.54 76.26
N ARG A 6 -29.64 -38.88 76.36
CA ARG A 6 -29.96 -39.81 75.26
C ARG A 6 -31.40 -40.30 75.39
N ARG A 7 -32.25 -39.97 74.41
CA ARG A 7 -33.63 -40.50 74.32
C ARG A 7 -33.70 -41.51 73.17
N ARG A 8 -34.25 -42.69 73.44
CA ARG A 8 -34.54 -43.70 72.40
C ARG A 8 -35.84 -43.30 71.70
N THR A 9 -35.83 -43.28 70.37
CA THR A 9 -37.03 -43.06 69.54
C THR A 9 -37.07 -44.12 68.45
N VAL A 10 -38.26 -44.38 67.90
CA VAL A 10 -38.45 -45.31 66.78
C VAL A 10 -38.10 -44.58 65.48
N MET A 11 -37.40 -45.26 64.55
CA MET A 11 -36.84 -44.66 63.33
C MET A 11 -37.87 -43.80 62.54
N GLY A 12 -39.14 -44.22 62.49
CA GLY A 12 -40.21 -43.50 61.78
C GLY A 12 -40.65 -42.17 62.40
N LEU A 13 -40.35 -41.92 63.68
CA LEU A 13 -40.71 -40.69 64.40
C LEU A 13 -39.60 -39.64 64.40
N VAL A 14 -38.40 -39.98 63.92
CA VAL A 14 -37.22 -39.10 63.85
C VAL A 14 -37.49 -37.77 63.12
N PRO A 15 -38.22 -37.73 61.98
CA PRO A 15 -38.49 -36.48 61.26
C PRO A 15 -39.37 -35.48 62.04
N TYR A 16 -40.16 -35.97 62.98
CA TYR A 16 -41.12 -35.19 63.79
C TYR A 16 -40.52 -34.70 65.12
N VAL A 17 -39.28 -35.09 65.44
CA VAL A 17 -38.58 -34.59 66.63
C VAL A 17 -38.15 -33.15 66.37
N GLY A 18 -38.68 -32.20 67.14
CA GLY A 18 -38.45 -30.77 66.93
C GLY A 18 -36.97 -30.34 66.84
N GLU A 19 -36.07 -31.01 67.56
CA GLU A 19 -34.63 -30.76 67.49
C GLU A 19 -34.00 -31.23 66.16
N VAL A 20 -34.48 -32.36 65.60
CA VAL A 20 -34.05 -32.86 64.30
C VAL A 20 -34.56 -31.94 63.19
N THR A 21 -35.80 -31.47 63.28
CA THR A 21 -36.38 -30.52 62.32
C THR A 21 -35.61 -29.19 62.32
N ARG A 22 -35.23 -28.67 63.49
CA ARG A 22 -34.44 -27.44 63.63
C ARG A 22 -33.03 -27.61 63.04
N ALA A 23 -32.38 -28.74 63.31
CA ALA A 23 -31.08 -29.06 62.74
C ALA A 23 -31.15 -29.21 61.21
N TRP A 24 -32.17 -29.91 60.70
CA TRP A 24 -32.42 -30.09 59.27
C TRP A 24 -32.64 -28.76 58.55
N ASN A 25 -33.47 -27.86 59.12
CA ASN A 25 -33.72 -26.55 58.53
C ASN A 25 -32.46 -25.66 58.49
N LYS A 26 -31.60 -25.73 59.52
CA LYS A 26 -30.31 -25.02 59.52
C LYS A 26 -29.36 -25.59 58.45
N ALA A 27 -29.27 -26.91 58.35
CA ALA A 27 -28.45 -27.59 57.34
C ALA A 27 -28.91 -27.25 55.92
N MET A 28 -30.22 -27.35 55.65
CA MET A 28 -30.79 -27.06 54.33
C MET A 28 -30.63 -25.59 53.94
N ARG A 29 -30.81 -24.64 54.87
CA ARG A 29 -30.54 -23.21 54.61
C ARG A 29 -29.07 -22.93 54.29
N GLY A 30 -28.14 -23.59 55.00
CA GLY A 30 -26.71 -23.49 54.71
C GLY A 30 -26.37 -24.03 53.31
N LEU A 31 -26.94 -25.18 52.95
CA LEU A 31 -26.72 -25.83 51.66
C LEU A 31 -27.29 -25.03 50.49
N ILE A 32 -28.51 -24.53 50.61
CA ILE A 32 -29.13 -23.69 49.57
C ILE A 32 -28.40 -22.35 49.47
N GLY A 33 -28.04 -21.73 50.60
CA GLY A 33 -27.32 -20.46 50.63
C GLY A 33 -25.94 -20.56 49.95
N SER A 34 -25.18 -21.61 50.24
CA SER A 34 -23.87 -21.83 49.60
C SER A 34 -23.99 -22.13 48.10
N LEU A 35 -25.00 -22.92 47.71
CA LEU A 35 -25.27 -23.23 46.30
C LEU A 35 -25.62 -21.97 45.50
N LEU A 36 -26.50 -21.11 46.04
CA LEU A 36 -26.87 -19.86 45.39
C LEU A 36 -25.68 -18.91 45.29
N LEU A 37 -24.94 -18.70 46.38
CA LEU A 37 -23.78 -17.81 46.38
C LEU A 37 -22.71 -18.27 45.39
N ALA A 38 -22.42 -19.58 45.34
CA ALA A 38 -21.47 -20.15 44.38
C ALA A 38 -21.95 -19.94 42.93
N THR A 39 -23.23 -20.16 42.65
CA THR A 39 -23.78 -20.02 41.30
C THR A 39 -23.75 -18.56 40.82
N PHE A 40 -24.17 -17.62 41.67
CA PHE A 40 -24.21 -16.19 41.35
C PHE A 40 -22.83 -15.53 41.25
N THR A 41 -21.79 -16.11 41.87
CA THR A 41 -20.42 -15.60 41.75
C THR A 41 -19.67 -16.28 40.61
N THR A 42 -19.78 -17.59 40.49
CA THR A 42 -19.00 -18.38 39.53
C THR A 42 -19.48 -18.19 38.09
N ILE A 43 -20.79 -18.11 37.84
CA ILE A 43 -21.30 -17.96 36.46
C ILE A 43 -20.90 -16.61 35.85
N PRO A 44 -21.13 -15.44 36.49
CA PRO A 44 -20.70 -14.17 35.93
C PRO A 44 -19.19 -14.07 35.80
N PHE A 45 -18.44 -14.61 36.77
CA PHE A 45 -16.99 -14.65 36.70
C PHE A 45 -16.50 -15.53 35.54
N ALA A 46 -17.11 -16.67 35.30
CA ALA A 46 -16.78 -17.54 34.17
C ALA A 46 -17.09 -16.86 32.83
N ILE A 47 -18.25 -16.21 32.70
CA ILE A 47 -18.61 -15.45 31.48
C ILE A 47 -17.59 -14.33 31.25
N TRP A 48 -17.28 -13.54 32.29
CA TRP A 48 -16.29 -12.47 32.22
C TRP A 48 -14.90 -13.01 31.87
N PHE A 49 -14.47 -14.11 32.49
CA PHE A 49 -13.16 -14.71 32.26
C PHE A 49 -13.04 -15.26 30.83
N VAL A 50 -14.08 -15.90 30.30
CA VAL A 50 -14.09 -16.38 28.91
C VAL A 50 -14.04 -15.20 27.93
N ASP A 51 -14.83 -14.15 28.14
CA ASP A 51 -14.78 -12.95 27.30
C ASP A 51 -13.41 -12.26 27.38
N TYR A 52 -12.87 -12.08 28.59
CA TYR A 52 -11.54 -11.53 28.82
C TYR A 52 -10.44 -12.37 28.16
N SER A 53 -10.48 -13.69 28.32
CA SER A 53 -9.52 -14.62 27.72
C SER A 53 -9.56 -14.54 26.19
N GLN A 54 -10.76 -14.48 25.59
CA GLN A 54 -10.90 -14.33 24.14
C GLN A 54 -10.40 -12.97 23.63
N ARG A 55 -10.69 -11.87 24.35
CA ARG A 55 -10.18 -10.53 24.00
C ARG A 55 -8.66 -10.48 24.08
N ARG A 56 -8.08 -10.94 25.20
CA ARG A 56 -6.63 -10.94 25.41
C ARG A 56 -5.91 -11.91 24.47
N GLY A 57 -6.52 -13.03 24.14
CA GLY A 57 -6.01 -13.97 23.14
C GLY A 57 -5.92 -13.32 21.75
N ARG A 58 -6.94 -12.54 21.36
CA ARG A 58 -6.91 -11.74 20.11
C ARG A 58 -5.82 -10.67 20.15
N GLU A 59 -5.70 -9.91 21.24
CA GLU A 59 -4.66 -8.87 21.40
C GLU A 59 -3.23 -9.43 21.31
N ILE A 60 -2.95 -10.58 21.92
CA ILE A 60 -1.61 -11.22 21.87
C ILE A 60 -1.29 -11.75 20.46
N LEU A 61 -2.30 -12.27 19.75
CA LEU A 61 -2.15 -12.66 18.35
C LEU A 61 -1.88 -11.43 17.47
N ASP A 62 -2.55 -10.30 17.72
CA ASP A 62 -2.33 -9.04 17.03
C ASP A 62 -0.93 -8.45 17.29
N GLU A 63 -0.42 -8.53 18.52
CA GLU A 63 0.93 -8.04 18.86
C GLU A 63 2.05 -8.79 18.15
N ARG A 64 1.89 -10.10 17.90
CA ARG A 64 2.84 -10.88 17.09
C ARG A 64 2.70 -10.64 15.59
N HIS A 65 1.53 -10.22 15.11
CA HIS A 65 1.27 -9.95 13.69
C HIS A 65 1.67 -8.54 13.22
N LYS A 66 1.87 -7.59 14.14
CA LYS A 66 2.22 -6.20 13.78
C LYS A 66 3.60 -6.05 13.10
N ARG A 67 4.41 -7.12 12.99
CA ARG A 67 5.68 -7.14 12.25
C ARG A 67 5.96 -8.51 11.60
N GLY A 68 5.17 -8.92 10.61
CA GLY A 68 5.49 -10.12 9.82
C GLY A 68 4.44 -10.51 8.78
N ALA A 69 4.80 -11.45 7.90
CA ALA A 69 3.88 -12.14 7.00
C ALA A 69 3.51 -13.50 7.60
N ALA A 70 2.21 -13.79 7.68
CA ALA A 70 1.71 -15.09 8.13
C ALA A 70 0.99 -15.80 6.98
N LEU A 71 1.22 -17.10 6.84
CA LEU A 71 0.46 -17.92 5.91
C LEU A 71 -0.90 -18.23 6.55
N VAL A 72 -1.97 -17.84 5.86
CA VAL A 72 -3.34 -17.96 6.35
C VAL A 72 -4.17 -18.69 5.31
N GLU A 73 -5.11 -19.52 5.77
CA GLU A 73 -6.07 -20.16 4.88
C GLU A 73 -6.94 -19.12 4.15
N HIS A 74 -7.21 -19.37 2.87
CA HIS A 74 -7.96 -18.45 2.02
C HIS A 74 -9.34 -18.08 2.62
N ALA A 75 -10.06 -19.04 3.21
CA ALA A 75 -11.40 -18.81 3.75
C ALA A 75 -11.36 -17.88 4.98
N VAL A 76 -10.37 -18.07 5.84
CA VAL A 76 -10.13 -17.22 7.02
C VAL A 76 -9.78 -15.81 6.55
N LEU A 77 -8.81 -15.67 5.66
CA LEU A 77 -8.38 -14.37 5.13
C LEU A 77 -9.54 -13.61 4.46
N ARG A 78 -10.38 -14.30 3.66
CA ARG A 78 -11.57 -13.70 3.05
C ARG A 78 -12.54 -13.14 4.10
N THR A 79 -12.76 -13.89 5.18
CA THR A 79 -13.70 -13.51 6.24
C THR A 79 -13.18 -12.31 7.01
N GLU A 80 -11.91 -12.33 7.42
CA GLU A 80 -11.25 -11.23 8.14
C GLU A 80 -11.21 -9.94 7.31
N LEU A 81 -10.78 -10.04 6.04
CA LEU A 81 -10.78 -8.89 5.13
C LEU A 81 -12.18 -8.35 4.89
N GLY A 82 -13.18 -9.23 4.75
CA GLY A 82 -14.57 -8.83 4.57
C GLY A 82 -15.11 -8.05 5.78
N ALA A 83 -14.86 -8.54 6.99
CA ALA A 83 -15.25 -7.87 8.22
C ALA A 83 -14.54 -6.51 8.39
N TYR A 84 -13.21 -6.50 8.19
CA TYR A 84 -12.41 -5.28 8.26
C TYR A 84 -12.86 -4.23 7.25
N ASN A 85 -12.99 -4.61 5.97
CA ASN A 85 -13.41 -3.69 4.90
C ASN A 85 -14.81 -3.16 5.12
N ARG A 86 -15.76 -4.00 5.57
CA ARG A 86 -17.12 -3.56 5.90
C ARG A 86 -17.08 -2.50 7.01
N ALA A 87 -16.32 -2.75 8.06
CA ALA A 87 -16.22 -1.81 9.19
C ALA A 87 -15.64 -0.46 8.75
N GLN A 88 -14.56 -0.46 7.97
CA GLN A 88 -13.94 0.77 7.45
C GLN A 88 -14.85 1.52 6.47
N PHE A 89 -15.50 0.79 5.56
CA PHE A 89 -16.44 1.36 4.61
C PHE A 89 -17.64 2.02 5.29
N LEU A 90 -18.26 1.35 6.27
CA LEU A 90 -19.38 1.91 7.01
C LEU A 90 -18.98 3.10 7.87
N LYS A 91 -17.75 3.10 8.38
CA LYS A 91 -17.17 4.27 9.07
C LYS A 91 -17.04 5.45 8.10
N GLU A 92 -16.44 5.25 6.93
CA GLU A 92 -16.30 6.31 5.92
C GLU A 92 -17.67 6.83 5.43
N ALA A 93 -18.63 5.94 5.16
CA ALA A 93 -19.96 6.32 4.73
C ALA A 93 -20.72 7.15 5.78
N ARG A 94 -20.53 6.82 7.06
CA ARG A 94 -21.08 7.60 8.18
C ARG A 94 -20.39 8.95 8.31
N ASP A 95 -19.07 8.97 8.27
CA ASP A 95 -18.27 10.19 8.49
C ASP A 95 -18.46 11.21 7.36
N ARG A 96 -18.57 10.76 6.10
CA ARG A 96 -18.70 11.64 4.93
C ARG A 96 -20.14 12.02 4.59
N HIS A 97 -21.08 11.11 4.78
CA HIS A 97 -22.46 11.27 4.29
C HIS A 97 -23.54 11.05 5.36
N GLY A 98 -23.17 10.76 6.61
CA GLY A 98 -24.13 10.47 7.67
C GLY A 98 -24.96 9.20 7.43
N LEU A 99 -24.54 8.32 6.50
CA LEU A 99 -25.32 7.16 6.10
C LEU A 99 -25.25 6.05 7.14
N THR A 100 -26.39 5.45 7.43
CA THR A 100 -26.49 4.24 8.23
C THR A 100 -26.30 2.99 7.36
N GLU A 101 -25.90 1.87 7.98
CA GLU A 101 -25.70 0.59 7.29
C GLU A 101 -26.93 0.13 6.48
N LYS A 102 -28.14 0.37 7.00
CA LYS A 102 -29.39 0.06 6.31
C LYS A 102 -29.56 0.90 5.04
N GLN A 103 -29.22 2.18 5.10
CA GLN A 103 -29.30 3.07 3.93
C GLN A 103 -28.26 2.67 2.89
N VAL A 104 -27.02 2.43 3.31
CA VAL A 104 -25.93 1.98 2.43
C VAL A 104 -26.31 0.72 1.65
N ALA A 105 -26.98 -0.24 2.29
CA ALA A 105 -27.43 -1.47 1.64
C ALA A 105 -28.49 -1.28 0.54
N THR A 106 -29.17 -0.13 0.49
CA THR A 106 -30.16 0.18 -0.56
C THR A 106 -29.53 0.77 -1.82
N PHE A 107 -28.33 1.33 -1.72
CA PHE A 107 -27.65 1.93 -2.86
C PHE A 107 -26.95 0.89 -3.73
N THR A 108 -26.91 1.14 -5.03
CA THR A 108 -26.06 0.37 -5.95
C THR A 108 -24.60 0.77 -5.77
N GLN A 109 -23.67 -0.13 -6.08
CA GLN A 109 -22.23 0.17 -6.04
C GLN A 109 -21.88 1.39 -6.91
N LYS A 110 -22.52 1.54 -8.08
CA LYS A 110 -22.32 2.69 -8.96
C LYS A 110 -22.75 4.01 -8.31
N ALA A 111 -23.87 4.02 -7.58
CA ALA A 111 -24.34 5.21 -6.86
C ALA A 111 -23.40 5.57 -5.70
N LEU A 112 -22.90 4.57 -4.97
CA LEU A 112 -21.92 4.78 -3.90
C LEU A 112 -20.59 5.30 -4.43
N ALA A 113 -20.11 4.74 -5.54
CA ALA A 113 -18.91 5.21 -6.22
C ALA A 113 -19.06 6.67 -6.71
N ALA A 114 -20.22 7.00 -7.29
CA ALA A 114 -20.53 8.38 -7.71
C ALA A 114 -20.62 9.36 -6.52
N ALA A 115 -20.98 8.88 -5.33
CA ALA A 115 -20.93 9.65 -4.10
C ALA A 115 -19.50 9.81 -3.53
N GLY A 116 -18.49 9.21 -4.16
CA GLY A 116 -17.09 9.30 -3.73
C GLY A 116 -16.71 8.28 -2.64
N LEU A 117 -17.54 7.24 -2.43
CA LEU A 117 -17.21 6.15 -1.52
C LEU A 117 -16.34 5.10 -2.22
N HIS A 118 -15.20 4.80 -1.59
CA HIS A 118 -14.23 3.85 -2.14
C HIS A 118 -14.70 2.41 -2.00
N TYR A 119 -14.53 1.63 -3.07
CA TYR A 119 -14.64 0.17 -3.07
C TYR A 119 -13.30 -0.45 -3.49
N PRO A 120 -12.79 -1.46 -2.75
CA PRO A 120 -11.49 -2.02 -3.06
C PRO A 120 -11.46 -2.87 -4.33
N TYR A 121 -10.30 -2.88 -4.98
CA TYR A 121 -9.97 -3.90 -5.98
C TYR A 121 -9.91 -5.29 -5.36
N LYS A 122 -9.93 -6.32 -6.20
CA LYS A 122 -9.74 -7.71 -5.79
C LYS A 122 -8.47 -8.26 -6.42
N LEU A 123 -7.71 -9.01 -5.62
CA LEU A 123 -6.54 -9.77 -6.04
C LEU A 123 -6.82 -11.24 -5.79
N ALA A 124 -6.82 -12.06 -6.85
CA ALA A 124 -7.17 -13.49 -6.77
C ALA A 124 -8.52 -13.76 -6.06
N GLY A 125 -9.50 -12.87 -6.26
CA GLY A 125 -10.83 -12.97 -5.65
C GLY A 125 -10.92 -12.48 -4.19
N LEU A 126 -9.84 -12.02 -3.58
CA LEU A 126 -9.81 -11.39 -2.26
C LEU A 126 -9.80 -9.86 -2.41
N PRO A 127 -10.65 -9.10 -1.69
CA PRO A 127 -10.58 -7.65 -1.75
C PRO A 127 -9.29 -7.14 -1.09
N TYR A 128 -8.70 -6.08 -1.64
CA TYR A 128 -7.66 -5.33 -0.96
C TYR A 128 -8.16 -4.86 0.41
N PRO A 129 -7.30 -4.82 1.44
CA PRO A 129 -7.62 -4.10 2.65
C PRO A 129 -8.01 -2.65 2.31
N TYR A 130 -8.98 -2.12 3.04
CA TYR A 130 -9.62 -0.86 2.69
C TYR A 130 -8.61 0.28 2.54
N ARG A 131 -8.56 0.90 1.35
CA ARG A 131 -7.65 2.01 0.97
C ARG A 131 -6.16 1.67 1.03
N THR A 132 -5.76 0.40 0.93
CA THR A 132 -4.34 0.01 0.93
C THR A 132 -3.80 -0.31 -0.46
N GLU A 133 -4.55 -0.06 -1.53
CA GLU A 133 -4.11 -0.32 -2.91
C GLU A 133 -2.89 0.53 -3.30
N GLN A 134 -2.69 1.66 -2.63
CA GLN A 134 -1.56 2.57 -2.81
C GLN A 134 -0.26 2.07 -2.16
N ALA A 135 -0.31 1.04 -1.31
CA ALA A 135 0.85 0.51 -0.59
C ALA A 135 1.73 -0.45 -1.43
N HIS A 136 1.53 -0.45 -2.75
CA HIS A 136 2.13 -1.38 -3.71
C HIS A 136 1.77 -2.85 -3.47
N THR A 137 2.01 -3.71 -4.47
CA THR A 137 1.76 -5.15 -4.37
C THR A 137 2.83 -5.89 -5.11
N MET A 138 3.37 -6.94 -4.48
CA MET A 138 4.36 -7.82 -5.08
C MET A 138 3.76 -9.21 -5.29
N LEU A 139 3.78 -9.70 -6.53
CA LEU A 139 3.32 -11.05 -6.89
C LEU A 139 4.54 -11.95 -7.13
N ILE A 140 4.76 -12.91 -6.24
CA ILE A 140 5.88 -13.86 -6.33
C ILE A 140 5.33 -15.22 -6.76
N GLY A 141 5.97 -15.86 -7.74
CA GLY A 141 5.61 -17.20 -8.19
C GLY A 141 6.43 -17.64 -9.40
N THR A 142 6.45 -18.94 -9.68
CA THR A 142 7.14 -19.52 -10.85
C THR A 142 6.41 -19.19 -12.16
N THR A 143 7.07 -19.41 -13.29
CA THR A 143 6.41 -19.34 -14.61
C THR A 143 5.24 -20.31 -14.66
N GLY A 144 4.08 -19.86 -15.17
CA GLY A 144 2.86 -20.67 -15.19
C GLY A 144 2.03 -20.64 -13.91
N SER A 145 2.47 -19.99 -12.82
CA SER A 145 1.73 -19.93 -11.55
C SER A 145 0.48 -19.02 -11.55
N GLY A 146 0.10 -18.45 -12.70
CA GLY A 146 -1.09 -17.59 -12.83
C GLY A 146 -0.91 -16.11 -12.50
N LYS A 147 0.33 -15.60 -12.31
CA LYS A 147 0.58 -14.16 -12.06
C LYS A 147 -0.07 -13.25 -13.10
N THR A 148 0.12 -13.58 -14.38
CA THR A 148 -0.48 -12.83 -15.51
C THR A 148 -2.01 -12.87 -15.46
N THR A 149 -2.61 -13.99 -15.08
CA THR A 149 -4.06 -14.12 -14.93
C THR A 149 -4.60 -13.17 -13.85
N VAL A 150 -3.91 -13.09 -12.71
CA VAL A 150 -4.28 -12.16 -11.62
C VAL A 150 -4.14 -10.70 -12.07
N LEU A 151 -3.08 -10.36 -12.80
CA LEU A 151 -2.89 -9.00 -13.33
C LEU A 151 -3.96 -8.64 -14.38
N ARG A 152 -4.34 -9.56 -15.26
CA ARG A 152 -5.43 -9.35 -16.24
C ARG A 152 -6.77 -9.08 -15.56
N ASP A 153 -7.10 -9.83 -14.51
CA ASP A 153 -8.30 -9.58 -13.72
C ASP A 153 -8.28 -8.19 -13.07
N LEU A 154 -7.13 -7.79 -12.51
CA LEU A 154 -6.96 -6.46 -11.92
C LEU A 154 -7.12 -5.33 -12.96
N ILE A 155 -6.53 -5.48 -14.16
CA ILE A 155 -6.69 -4.52 -15.26
C ILE A 155 -8.17 -4.42 -15.67
N SER A 156 -8.87 -5.55 -15.80
CA SER A 156 -10.31 -5.56 -16.11
C SER A 156 -11.14 -4.77 -15.08
N GLN A 157 -10.80 -4.91 -13.79
CA GLN A 157 -11.44 -4.15 -12.72
C GLN A 157 -11.13 -2.64 -12.83
N MET A 158 -9.88 -2.26 -13.10
CA MET A 158 -9.49 -0.86 -13.33
C MET A 158 -10.26 -0.24 -14.49
N ARG A 159 -10.36 -0.96 -15.62
CA ARG A 159 -11.15 -0.55 -16.79
C ARG A 159 -12.62 -0.34 -16.47
N THR A 160 -13.21 -1.26 -15.69
CA THR A 160 -14.62 -1.17 -15.26
C THR A 160 -14.86 0.04 -14.36
N ARG A 161 -13.88 0.37 -13.51
CA ARG A 161 -13.92 1.53 -12.62
C ARG A 161 -13.62 2.86 -13.32
N GLY A 162 -12.98 2.82 -14.48
CA GLY A 162 -12.51 4.00 -15.20
C GLY A 162 -11.19 4.56 -14.66
N ASP A 163 -10.40 3.73 -13.96
CA ASP A 163 -9.07 4.11 -13.49
C ASP A 163 -8.03 3.95 -14.62
N HIS A 164 -6.93 4.71 -14.52
CA HIS A 164 -5.81 4.67 -15.47
C HIS A 164 -4.68 3.75 -14.96
N ALA A 165 -3.99 3.09 -15.89
CA ALA A 165 -2.84 2.25 -15.59
C ALA A 165 -1.76 2.41 -16.66
N ALA A 166 -0.50 2.53 -16.23
CA ALA A 166 0.66 2.37 -17.10
C ALA A 166 1.15 0.92 -16.99
N ILE A 167 1.20 0.20 -18.12
CA ILE A 167 1.51 -1.23 -18.14
C ILE A 167 2.80 -1.45 -18.92
N PHE A 168 3.82 -1.99 -18.25
CA PHE A 168 5.02 -2.48 -18.91
C PHE A 168 4.76 -3.89 -19.47
N ASP A 169 4.63 -3.99 -20.80
CA ASP A 169 4.29 -5.23 -21.50
C ASP A 169 5.36 -5.64 -22.53
N PRO A 170 6.43 -6.31 -22.09
CA PRO A 170 7.49 -6.76 -23.00
C PRO A 170 7.02 -7.82 -24.01
N THR A 171 5.89 -8.47 -23.75
CA THR A 171 5.37 -9.58 -24.58
C THR A 171 4.23 -9.19 -25.51
N GLY A 172 3.63 -8.01 -25.34
CA GLY A 172 2.39 -7.61 -26.02
C GLY A 172 1.13 -8.34 -25.55
N SER A 173 1.21 -9.15 -24.49
CA SER A 173 0.12 -10.03 -24.04
C SER A 173 -1.04 -9.32 -23.33
N TYR A 174 -0.85 -8.06 -22.93
CA TYR A 174 -1.89 -7.17 -22.42
C TYR A 174 -2.44 -6.30 -23.54
N VAL A 175 -1.57 -5.81 -24.44
CA VAL A 175 -1.99 -5.07 -25.64
C VAL A 175 -2.96 -5.92 -26.47
N GLU A 176 -2.65 -7.19 -26.71
CA GLU A 176 -3.51 -8.11 -27.47
C GLU A 176 -4.94 -8.21 -26.91
N VAL A 177 -5.08 -8.16 -25.58
CA VAL A 177 -6.37 -8.40 -24.90
C VAL A 177 -7.14 -7.11 -24.62
N PHE A 178 -6.46 -6.03 -24.26
CA PHE A 178 -7.09 -4.82 -23.70
C PHE A 178 -6.97 -3.57 -24.56
N TYR A 179 -6.10 -3.55 -25.57
CA TYR A 179 -5.83 -2.36 -26.35
C TYR A 179 -7.08 -1.83 -27.05
N ASP A 180 -7.27 -0.52 -26.95
CA ASP A 180 -8.26 0.22 -27.72
C ASP A 180 -7.60 1.47 -28.30
N PRO A 181 -7.58 1.60 -29.65
CA PRO A 181 -6.86 2.66 -30.34
C PRO A 181 -7.38 4.07 -30.02
N VAL A 182 -8.59 4.21 -29.49
CA VAL A 182 -9.18 5.52 -29.17
C VAL A 182 -8.65 6.08 -27.84
N ARG A 183 -8.22 5.21 -26.92
CA ARG A 183 -7.94 5.61 -25.53
C ARG A 183 -6.57 5.20 -25.00
N ASP A 184 -5.98 4.13 -25.55
CA ASP A 184 -4.80 3.48 -24.99
C ASP A 184 -3.57 3.80 -25.85
N PRO A 185 -2.72 4.79 -25.50
CA PRO A 185 -1.48 5.04 -26.23
C PRO A 185 -0.46 3.91 -25.99
N ILE A 186 0.23 3.48 -27.04
CA ILE A 186 1.35 2.53 -26.95
C ILE A 186 2.65 3.31 -27.03
N LEU A 187 3.51 3.22 -26.01
CA LEU A 187 4.84 3.82 -26.03
C LEU A 187 5.88 2.76 -26.40
N ASN A 188 6.08 2.56 -27.70
CA ASN A 188 7.08 1.66 -28.26
C ASN A 188 7.61 2.24 -29.59
N PRO A 189 8.86 2.71 -29.68
CA PRO A 189 9.39 3.36 -30.89
C PRO A 189 9.43 2.44 -32.12
N LEU A 190 9.29 1.13 -31.93
CA LEU A 190 9.23 0.14 -33.02
C LEU A 190 7.79 -0.19 -33.47
N ASP A 191 6.78 0.39 -32.82
CA ASP A 191 5.37 0.19 -33.16
C ASP A 191 4.85 1.40 -33.95
N THR A 192 4.25 1.15 -35.11
CA THR A 192 3.68 2.20 -35.98
C THR A 192 2.55 3.01 -35.33
N ARG A 193 1.93 2.47 -34.27
CA ARG A 193 0.85 3.13 -33.52
C ARG A 193 1.37 4.05 -32.43
N CYS A 194 2.68 4.04 -32.18
CA CYS A 194 3.30 4.86 -31.16
C CYS A 194 3.16 6.34 -31.53
N PRO A 195 2.64 7.19 -30.62
CA PRO A 195 2.70 8.62 -30.82
C PRO A 195 4.17 9.06 -30.89
N ALA A 196 4.43 10.07 -31.70
CA ALA A 196 5.71 10.76 -31.63
C ALA A 196 5.81 11.43 -30.25
N TRP A 197 6.90 11.15 -29.55
CA TRP A 197 7.19 11.74 -28.25
C TRP A 197 8.66 12.17 -28.21
N SER A 198 8.89 13.32 -27.62
CA SER A 198 10.19 13.88 -27.31
C SER A 198 10.24 14.25 -25.83
N ILE A 199 11.44 14.27 -25.25
CA ILE A 199 11.61 14.71 -23.87
C ILE A 199 11.18 16.18 -23.69
N PHE A 200 11.25 16.98 -24.75
CA PHE A 200 10.78 18.37 -24.78
C PHE A 200 9.25 18.49 -24.75
N ASP A 201 8.49 17.40 -24.93
CA ASP A 201 7.04 17.43 -24.77
C ASP A 201 6.61 17.40 -23.29
N ASP A 202 7.51 16.95 -22.39
CA ASP A 202 7.24 16.78 -20.95
C ASP A 202 8.09 17.68 -20.04
N CYS A 203 9.14 18.31 -20.57
CA CYS A 203 10.14 19.04 -19.78
C CYS A 203 10.46 20.40 -20.41
N ASP A 204 10.29 21.48 -19.63
CA ASP A 204 10.64 22.85 -20.00
C ASP A 204 11.64 23.49 -19.02
N THR A 205 11.79 22.92 -17.82
CA THR A 205 12.60 23.49 -16.74
C THR A 205 13.79 22.61 -16.36
N GLU A 206 14.83 23.23 -15.78
CA GLU A 206 16.01 22.50 -15.28
C GLU A 206 15.63 21.39 -14.30
N SER A 207 14.64 21.61 -13.43
CA SER A 207 14.17 20.61 -12.47
C SER A 207 13.53 19.39 -13.17
N GLU A 208 12.75 19.61 -14.22
CA GLU A 208 12.13 18.53 -15.01
C GLU A 208 13.19 17.75 -15.78
N PHE A 209 14.13 18.45 -16.44
CA PHE A 209 15.27 17.79 -17.09
C PHE A 209 16.16 17.04 -16.12
N THR A 210 16.33 17.53 -14.89
CA THR A 210 17.07 16.82 -13.85
C THR A 210 16.40 15.49 -13.49
N ALA A 211 15.07 15.50 -13.31
CA ALA A 211 14.30 14.30 -13.04
C ALA A 211 14.34 13.31 -14.22
N ALA A 212 14.20 13.82 -15.46
CA ALA A 212 14.32 13.03 -16.68
C ALA A 212 15.71 12.41 -16.84
N ALA A 213 16.78 13.18 -16.60
CA ALA A 213 18.16 12.70 -16.69
C ALA A 213 18.45 11.59 -15.68
N ALA A 214 17.89 11.69 -14.47
CA ALA A 214 17.99 10.64 -13.46
C ALA A 214 17.31 9.33 -13.89
N ALA A 215 16.19 9.42 -14.62
CA ALA A 215 15.47 8.27 -15.16
C ALA A 215 16.17 7.65 -16.39
N LEU A 216 16.67 8.48 -17.31
CA LEU A 216 17.30 8.05 -18.55
C LEU A 216 18.71 7.48 -18.36
N ILE A 217 19.48 8.06 -17.44
CA ILE A 217 20.86 7.68 -17.15
C ILE A 217 20.87 7.14 -15.72
N PRO A 218 20.48 5.87 -15.48
CA PRO A 218 20.42 5.33 -14.12
C PRO A 218 21.82 5.26 -13.51
N SER A 219 21.90 5.41 -12.18
CA SER A 219 23.14 5.15 -11.47
C SER A 219 23.26 3.65 -11.26
N ASP A 220 24.29 3.04 -11.84
CA ASP A 220 24.63 1.65 -11.56
C ASP A 220 24.91 1.58 -10.05
N GLY A 221 24.01 0.97 -9.28
CA GLY A 221 24.04 0.94 -7.81
C GLY A 221 25.28 0.25 -7.18
N GLY A 222 26.37 0.08 -7.94
CA GLY A 222 27.67 -0.41 -7.52
C GLY A 222 28.87 0.22 -8.26
N ALA A 223 28.68 1.22 -9.14
CA ALA A 223 29.81 1.95 -9.70
C ALA A 223 30.48 2.80 -8.61
N SER A 224 31.76 2.55 -8.34
CA SER A 224 32.53 3.22 -7.29
C SER A 224 32.72 4.72 -7.50
N ASP A 225 32.32 5.25 -8.66
CA ASP A 225 32.52 6.64 -9.04
C ASP A 225 31.22 7.27 -9.58
N PRO A 226 30.56 8.14 -8.79
CA PRO A 226 29.37 8.89 -9.20
C PRO A 226 29.59 9.77 -10.43
N PHE A 227 30.84 10.12 -10.76
CA PHE A 227 31.17 10.99 -11.88
C PHE A 227 30.59 10.50 -13.20
N TRP A 228 30.65 9.18 -13.47
CA TRP A 228 30.20 8.60 -14.73
C TRP A 228 28.68 8.62 -14.90
N ALA A 229 27.92 8.75 -13.82
CA ALA A 229 26.48 8.98 -13.90
C ALA A 229 26.17 10.49 -13.89
N MET A 230 26.93 11.29 -13.14
CA MET A 230 26.61 12.70 -12.93
C MET A 230 27.04 13.61 -14.08
N ALA A 231 28.25 13.43 -14.62
CA ALA A 231 28.73 14.26 -15.73
C ALA A 231 27.83 14.16 -16.97
N PRO A 232 27.39 12.96 -17.42
CA PRO A 232 26.46 12.85 -18.54
C PRO A 232 25.09 13.48 -18.26
N ARG A 233 24.58 13.39 -17.02
CA ARG A 233 23.31 14.03 -16.65
C ARG A 233 23.42 15.56 -16.70
N THR A 234 24.49 16.14 -16.15
CA THR A 234 24.72 17.59 -16.23
C THR A 234 24.81 18.04 -17.68
N LEU A 235 25.59 17.36 -18.52
CA LEU A 235 25.68 17.69 -19.94
C LEU A 235 24.33 17.58 -20.66
N PHE A 236 23.56 16.52 -20.37
CA PHE A 236 22.23 16.34 -20.93
C PHE A 236 21.30 17.51 -20.58
N ILE A 237 21.26 17.92 -19.30
CA ILE A 237 20.40 19.01 -18.82
C ILE A 237 20.77 20.33 -19.51
N GLU A 238 22.06 20.69 -19.51
CA GLU A 238 22.54 21.94 -20.11
C GLU A 238 22.26 21.97 -21.63
N MET A 239 22.47 20.86 -22.33
CA MET A 239 22.15 20.76 -23.76
C MET A 239 20.66 20.97 -24.02
N CYS A 240 19.78 20.34 -23.23
CA CYS A 240 18.34 20.49 -23.36
C CYS A 240 17.89 21.94 -23.13
N LEU A 241 18.40 22.60 -22.08
CA LEU A 241 18.07 24.00 -21.78
C LEU A 241 18.52 24.93 -22.90
N LYS A 242 19.74 24.77 -23.42
CA LYS A 242 20.20 25.58 -24.55
C LYS A 242 19.41 25.34 -25.83
N LEU A 243 18.98 24.11 -26.11
CA LEU A 243 18.13 23.84 -27.26
C LEU A 243 16.78 24.57 -27.15
N ILE A 244 16.23 24.70 -25.94
CA ILE A 244 15.02 25.50 -25.70
C ILE A 244 15.33 26.99 -25.92
N GLU A 245 16.41 27.53 -25.36
CA GLU A 245 16.81 28.93 -25.55
C GLU A 245 17.00 29.31 -27.03
N HIS A 246 17.47 28.37 -27.83
CA HIS A 246 17.70 28.55 -29.27
C HIS A 246 16.48 28.23 -30.16
N ASP A 247 15.32 27.89 -29.59
CA ASP A 247 14.11 27.46 -30.32
C ASP A 247 14.35 26.22 -31.22
N GLN A 248 15.18 25.30 -30.72
CA GLN A 248 15.59 24.05 -31.36
C GLN A 248 15.24 22.81 -30.52
N ALA A 249 14.19 22.88 -29.70
CA ALA A 249 13.74 21.83 -28.79
C ALA A 249 13.17 20.59 -29.52
N THR A 250 14.05 19.85 -30.20
CA THR A 250 13.72 18.64 -30.95
C THR A 250 14.72 17.54 -30.66
N THR A 251 14.26 16.28 -30.65
CA THR A 251 15.14 15.11 -30.47
C THR A 251 16.25 15.06 -31.53
N ARG A 252 15.96 15.48 -32.77
CA ARG A 252 16.96 15.52 -33.85
C ARG A 252 18.06 16.53 -33.56
N ALA A 253 17.70 17.77 -33.20
CA ALA A 253 18.69 18.79 -32.87
C ALA A 253 19.58 18.34 -31.69
N PHE A 254 19.01 17.69 -30.69
CA PHE A 254 19.77 17.10 -29.59
C PHE A 254 20.81 16.07 -30.07
N VAL A 255 20.39 15.11 -30.89
CA VAL A 255 21.31 14.09 -31.44
C VAL A 255 22.40 14.71 -32.31
N ASP A 256 22.04 15.69 -33.14
CA ASP A 256 22.98 16.38 -34.01
C ASP A 256 24.04 17.15 -33.19
N GLN A 257 23.64 17.80 -32.10
CA GLN A 257 24.55 18.51 -31.19
C GLN A 257 25.51 17.58 -30.44
N GLN A 258 25.10 16.35 -30.12
CA GLN A 258 26.00 15.36 -29.51
C GLN A 258 27.08 14.85 -30.48
N GLN A 259 26.86 14.95 -31.79
CA GLN A 259 27.79 14.49 -32.81
C GLN A 259 28.81 15.56 -33.23
N LEU A 260 28.62 16.81 -32.77
CA LEU A 260 29.59 17.88 -33.00
C LEU A 260 30.92 17.60 -32.29
N SER A 261 31.99 18.20 -32.80
CA SER A 261 33.29 18.09 -32.16
C SER A 261 33.24 18.72 -30.75
N LEU A 262 34.04 18.20 -29.81
CA LEU A 262 34.10 18.74 -28.44
C LEU A 262 34.44 20.25 -28.40
N VAL A 263 35.10 20.77 -29.43
CA VAL A 263 35.43 22.19 -29.58
C VAL A 263 34.17 23.01 -29.86
N ASP A 264 33.32 22.55 -30.78
CA ASP A 264 32.08 23.22 -31.15
C ASP A 264 31.05 23.14 -30.02
N ALA A 265 30.95 21.99 -29.36
CA ALA A 265 30.08 21.79 -28.21
C ALA A 265 30.50 22.67 -27.01
N GLY A 266 31.81 22.81 -26.76
CA GLY A 266 32.33 23.68 -25.71
C GLY A 266 32.03 25.16 -25.96
N GLN A 267 32.12 25.61 -27.21
CA GLN A 267 31.83 26.99 -27.60
C GLN A 267 30.32 27.29 -27.55
N TRP A 268 29.48 26.30 -27.84
CA TRP A 268 28.04 26.40 -27.77
C TRP A 268 27.49 26.31 -26.33
N LEU A 269 28.06 25.46 -25.48
CA LEU A 269 27.69 25.31 -24.06
C LEU A 269 28.24 26.45 -23.17
N CYS A 270 29.26 27.18 -23.61
CA CYS A 270 29.79 28.33 -22.88
C CYS A 270 28.73 29.43 -22.73
N PRO A 271 28.44 29.93 -21.50
CA PRO A 271 27.68 31.16 -21.34
C PRO A 271 28.45 32.33 -21.98
N SER A 272 27.76 33.30 -22.58
CA SER A 272 28.38 34.49 -23.18
C SER A 272 29.29 35.26 -22.22
N THR A 273 29.12 35.08 -20.90
CA THR A 273 29.98 35.63 -19.84
C THR A 273 31.34 34.94 -19.71
N TRP A 274 31.47 33.66 -20.06
CA TRP A 274 32.74 32.91 -20.02
C TRP A 274 33.59 33.13 -21.27
N CYS A 275 32.96 33.34 -22.44
CA CYS A 275 33.67 33.72 -23.68
C CYS A 275 34.36 35.09 -23.61
N ASN A 276 34.02 35.94 -22.63
CA ASN A 276 34.64 37.26 -22.43
C ASN A 276 35.99 37.21 -21.70
N PHE A 277 36.41 36.06 -21.17
CA PHE A 277 37.83 35.85 -20.83
C PHE A 277 38.59 35.54 -22.12
N GLY A 278 38.82 36.59 -22.90
CA GLY A 278 39.50 36.51 -24.18
C GLY A 278 40.89 35.91 -24.04
N CYS A 279 41.08 34.71 -24.60
CA CYS A 279 42.38 34.32 -25.13
C CYS A 279 42.61 35.07 -26.45
N GLY A 280 42.89 36.37 -26.34
CA GLY A 280 43.57 37.08 -27.42
C GLY A 280 45.03 36.62 -27.51
N PRO A 281 45.66 36.63 -28.68
CA PRO A 281 47.06 36.24 -28.83
C PRO A 281 47.96 37.26 -28.12
N GLY A 282 48.31 36.96 -26.87
CA GLY A 282 49.34 37.69 -26.12
C GLY A 282 50.74 37.26 -26.56
N PRO A 283 51.71 38.19 -26.63
CA PRO A 283 53.01 37.93 -27.22
C PRO A 283 53.82 36.98 -26.33
N HIS A 284 54.55 36.08 -26.99
CA HIS A 284 55.60 35.22 -26.42
C HIS A 284 56.24 35.77 -25.14
N ARG A 285 55.95 35.17 -23.98
CA ARG A 285 56.93 35.01 -22.88
C ARG A 285 56.67 33.70 -22.13
N SER A 286 57.76 32.96 -21.98
CA SER A 286 57.94 31.77 -21.15
C SER A 286 57.52 31.99 -19.69
N GLY A 287 56.79 31.03 -19.12
CA GLY A 287 56.75 30.78 -17.68
C GLY A 287 55.35 30.66 -17.07
N GLY A 288 55.02 29.46 -16.60
CA GLY A 288 54.07 29.22 -15.50
C GLY A 288 52.58 29.34 -15.82
N LEU A 289 51.95 28.20 -16.16
CA LEU A 289 50.49 28.03 -16.03
C LEU A 289 50.12 28.00 -14.55
N GLY A 290 49.58 29.10 -14.05
CA GLY A 290 48.83 29.16 -12.79
C GLY A 290 47.37 29.40 -13.10
N CYS A 291 46.58 28.33 -13.25
CA CYS A 291 45.13 28.39 -13.11
C CYS A 291 44.82 28.31 -11.61
N ASN A 292 44.42 29.43 -11.01
CA ASN A 292 43.75 29.39 -9.71
C ASN A 292 42.32 28.93 -9.94
N LEU A 293 41.95 27.85 -9.24
CA LEU A 293 40.57 27.40 -9.00
C LEU A 293 39.78 28.44 -8.21
#